data_AF-A0A229RUZ3-F1
#
_entry.id   AF-A0A229RUZ3-F1
#
_cell.length_a   1.000
_cell.length_b   1.000
_cell.length_c   1.000
_cell.angle_alpha   90.00
_cell.angle_beta   90.00
_cell.angle_gamma   90.00
#
_symmetry.space_group_name_H-M   'P 1'
#
loop_
_entity.id
_entity.type
_entity.pdbx_description
1 polymer ?
#
loop_
_entity_poly.entity_id
_entity_poly.type
_entity_poly.pdbx_seq_one_letter_code
_entity_poly.pdbx_strand_id
1 'polypeptide(L)'
;MRNWENGTYKPRTLDLQWRLAEELRITRRQLAQRFLATDDALACSITPNRHRSHPLRLDTVFEQALQSEESDRLTWAMHSPNSVDQATLGFLSRALTFVRRLEDDTSSAMVVSSVRELHSVADAFAREARLNVRRQAAGLLSEMEQYRGWLAIPSRDWVTARRHLDRAAVVALESDDPLRLSAALSFAAYSAIRRFDFSSADALSEAAQRDGRVDPGLRTYEIFERAEILARLGLRNKSVRQLLTTDHLVENLPDEEDLPASGYWYTPPFFLGQKAFVLHALGNPSGSRQAALDCLAEMSPGWAGSEWAARRRELAHAD
;
A
#
# COMPACT_ATOMS: atom_id res chain seq x y z
N MET A 1 -19.98 37.29 17.60
CA MET A 1 -19.73 36.26 18.63
C MET A 1 -19.25 35.00 17.92
N ARG A 2 -18.07 34.46 18.26
CA ARG A 2 -17.49 33.28 17.59
C ARG A 2 -18.06 32.02 18.24
N ASN A 3 -18.66 31.13 17.45
CA ASN A 3 -19.24 29.88 17.94
C ASN A 3 -18.12 28.85 18.14
N TRP A 4 -17.90 28.51 19.40
CA TRP A 4 -17.02 27.42 19.83
C TRP A 4 -17.92 26.33 20.41
N GLU A 5 -17.88 25.12 19.84
CA GLU A 5 -18.49 23.92 20.42
C GLU A 5 -17.39 22.87 20.55
N ASN A 6 -17.23 22.30 21.76
CA ASN A 6 -16.28 21.23 22.06
C ASN A 6 -14.85 21.47 21.58
N GLY A 7 -14.35 22.70 21.73
CA GLY A 7 -12.95 23.06 21.44
C GLY A 7 -12.55 23.00 19.95
N THR A 8 -13.50 22.77 19.04
CA THR A 8 -13.24 22.72 17.60
C THR A 8 -13.96 23.86 16.89
N TYR A 9 -13.24 24.68 16.14
CA TYR A 9 -13.83 25.75 15.33
C TYR A 9 -14.61 25.13 14.17
N LYS A 10 -15.95 25.20 14.21
CA LYS A 10 -16.83 24.85 13.10
C LYS A 10 -17.33 26.13 12.42
N PRO A 11 -16.77 26.55 11.28
CA PRO A 11 -17.35 27.65 10.52
C PRO A 11 -18.74 27.24 10.02
N ARG A 12 -19.73 28.11 10.14
CA ARG A 12 -21.03 27.89 9.47
C ARG A 12 -20.76 27.87 7.97
N THR A 13 -21.35 26.92 7.25
CA THR A 13 -21.16 26.70 5.79
C THR A 13 -21.36 27.99 4.97
N LEU A 14 -22.18 28.92 5.46
CA LEU A 14 -22.41 30.25 4.90
C LEU A 14 -21.19 31.19 4.96
N ASP A 15 -20.33 31.09 5.98
CA ASP A 15 -19.11 31.91 6.13
C ASP A 15 -18.01 31.48 5.15
N LEU A 16 -17.94 30.18 4.84
CA LEU A 16 -16.96 29.64 3.88
C LEU A 16 -17.30 30.11 2.46
N GLN A 17 -18.59 30.06 2.09
CA GLN A 17 -19.07 30.57 0.80
C GLN A 17 -18.94 32.10 0.68
N TRP A 18 -19.07 32.85 1.77
CA TRP A 18 -18.79 34.30 1.79
C TRP A 18 -17.33 34.59 1.47
N ARG A 19 -16.39 33.92 2.16
CA ARG A 19 -14.95 34.12 1.97
C ARG A 19 -14.47 33.72 0.58
N LEU A 20 -14.93 32.58 0.07
CA LEU A 20 -14.61 32.14 -1.29
C LEU A 20 -15.15 33.07 -2.38
N ALA A 21 -16.35 33.62 -2.19
CA ALA A 21 -16.92 34.59 -3.14
C ALA A 21 -16.13 35.93 -3.13
N GLU A 22 -15.68 36.37 -1.96
CA GLU A 22 -14.90 37.59 -1.78
C GLU A 22 -13.48 37.47 -2.36
N GLU A 23 -12.80 36.34 -2.11
CA GLU A 23 -11.47 36.05 -2.67
C GLU A 23 -11.48 35.89 -4.19
N LEU A 24 -12.51 35.22 -4.74
CA LEU A 24 -12.64 35.01 -6.18
C LEU A 24 -13.25 36.21 -6.92
N ARG A 25 -13.64 37.28 -6.21
CA ARG A 25 -14.33 38.46 -6.75
C ARG A 25 -15.56 38.13 -7.61
N ILE A 26 -16.29 37.08 -7.24
CA ILE A 26 -17.50 36.65 -7.95
C ILE A 26 -18.70 36.66 -7.02
N THR A 27 -19.89 36.83 -7.59
CA THR A 27 -21.13 36.83 -6.81
C THR A 27 -21.49 35.43 -6.33
N ARG A 28 -22.22 35.32 -5.21
CA ARG A 28 -22.74 34.05 -4.69
C ARG A 28 -23.51 33.22 -5.71
N ARG A 29 -24.23 33.88 -6.62
CA ARG A 29 -24.96 33.23 -7.71
C ARG A 29 -24.00 32.60 -8.74
N GLN A 30 -22.90 33.27 -9.07
CA GLN A 30 -21.86 32.73 -9.95
C GLN A 30 -21.09 31.58 -9.28
N LEU A 31 -20.85 31.68 -7.97
CA LEU A 31 -20.24 30.59 -7.20
C LEU A 31 -21.14 29.33 -7.21
N ALA A 32 -22.44 29.49 -6.94
CA ALA A 32 -23.40 28.39 -6.97
C ALA A 32 -23.57 27.78 -8.39
N GLN A 33 -23.58 28.61 -9.44
CA GLN A 33 -23.62 28.13 -10.83
C GLN A 33 -22.36 27.36 -11.21
N ARG A 34 -21.18 27.71 -10.68
CA ARG A 34 -19.94 26.97 -10.92
C ARG A 34 -19.96 25.60 -10.25
N PHE A 35 -20.47 25.50 -9.02
CA PHE A 35 -20.65 24.20 -8.34
C PHE A 35 -21.66 23.30 -9.05
N LEU A 36 -22.78 23.86 -9.53
CA LEU A 36 -23.76 23.11 -10.31
C LEU A 36 -23.23 22.70 -11.71
N ALA A 37 -22.42 23.54 -12.35
CA ALA A 37 -21.79 23.23 -13.63
C ALA A 37 -20.64 22.21 -13.51
N THR A 38 -20.00 22.10 -12.33
CA THR A 38 -18.99 21.05 -12.10
C THR A 38 -19.63 19.69 -11.89
N ASP A 39 -20.81 19.61 -11.29
CA ASP A 39 -21.55 18.35 -11.16
C ASP A 39 -22.01 17.81 -12.53
N ASP A 40 -22.48 18.67 -13.45
CA ASP A 40 -22.84 18.26 -14.82
C ASP A 40 -21.61 17.99 -15.72
N ALA A 41 -20.50 18.69 -15.52
CA ALA A 41 -19.26 18.46 -16.27
C ALA A 41 -18.47 17.23 -15.78
N LEU A 42 -18.57 16.87 -14.51
CA LEU A 42 -18.05 15.61 -13.94
C LEU A 42 -18.94 14.41 -14.29
N ALA A 43 -20.22 14.62 -14.60
CA ALA A 43 -21.13 13.58 -15.04
C ALA A 43 -20.91 13.13 -16.50
N CYS A 44 -20.28 13.95 -17.35
CA CYS A 44 -20.19 13.72 -18.80
C CYS A 44 -18.84 13.23 -19.34
N SER A 45 -17.85 12.92 -18.50
CA SER A 45 -16.54 12.40 -18.96
C SER A 45 -16.10 11.07 -18.35
N ILE A 46 -16.93 10.43 -17.53
CA ILE A 46 -16.72 9.06 -17.07
C ILE A 46 -17.76 8.19 -17.76
N THR A 47 -17.46 7.73 -18.97
CA THR A 47 -18.04 6.46 -19.41
C THR A 47 -17.25 5.38 -18.66
N PRO A 48 -17.83 4.69 -17.65
CA PRO A 48 -17.18 3.50 -17.16
C PRO A 48 -17.24 2.52 -18.32
N ASN A 49 -16.08 2.22 -18.90
CA ASN A 49 -15.95 1.11 -19.81
C ASN A 49 -16.23 -0.16 -18.97
N ARG A 50 -17.51 -0.51 -18.83
CA ARG A 50 -17.97 -1.73 -18.17
C ARG A 50 -17.69 -2.91 -19.10
N HIS A 51 -16.40 -3.17 -19.36
CA HIS A 51 -16.02 -4.56 -19.49
C HIS A 51 -16.37 -5.20 -18.15
N ARG A 52 -17.26 -6.19 -18.18
CA ARG A 52 -17.45 -7.09 -17.04
C ARG A 52 -16.12 -7.83 -16.88
N SER A 53 -15.19 -7.21 -16.17
CA SER A 53 -13.91 -7.80 -15.86
C SER A 53 -14.20 -8.89 -14.83
N HIS A 54 -14.31 -10.13 -15.31
CA HIS A 54 -14.43 -11.27 -14.42
C HIS A 54 -13.15 -11.36 -13.58
N PRO A 55 -13.26 -11.71 -12.29
CA PRO A 55 -12.08 -11.93 -11.46
C PRO A 55 -11.16 -12.95 -12.15
N LEU A 56 -9.86 -12.66 -12.19
CA LEU A 56 -8.91 -13.51 -12.91
C LEU A 56 -8.89 -14.90 -12.26
N ARG A 57 -9.01 -15.96 -13.07
CA ARG A 57 -8.97 -17.33 -12.57
C ARG A 57 -7.51 -17.78 -12.37
N LEU A 58 -7.28 -18.72 -11.44
CA LEU A 58 -5.93 -19.19 -11.11
C LEU A 58 -5.22 -19.88 -12.28
N ASP A 59 -5.95 -20.61 -13.13
CA ASP A 59 -5.46 -21.20 -14.37
C ASP A 59 -4.83 -20.11 -15.27
N THR A 60 -5.54 -19.00 -15.46
CA THR A 60 -5.02 -17.86 -16.24
C THR A 60 -3.79 -17.21 -15.59
N VAL A 61 -3.73 -17.15 -14.25
CA VAL A 61 -2.51 -16.67 -13.55
C VAL A 61 -1.32 -17.55 -13.92
N PHE A 62 -1.47 -18.87 -13.85
CA PHE A 62 -0.38 -19.80 -14.13
C PHE A 62 0.05 -19.76 -15.59
N GLU A 63 -0.91 -19.74 -16.52
CA GLU A 63 -0.63 -19.65 -17.97
C GLU A 63 0.17 -18.39 -18.34
N GLN A 64 -0.08 -17.26 -17.67
CA GLN A 64 0.61 -16.00 -17.97
C GLN A 64 1.92 -15.84 -17.19
N ALA A 65 2.01 -16.37 -15.98
CA ALA A 65 3.17 -16.20 -15.11
C ALA A 65 4.27 -17.26 -15.32
N LEU A 66 3.94 -18.43 -15.88
CA LEU A 66 4.79 -19.61 -15.90
C LEU A 66 4.88 -20.24 -17.29
N GLN A 67 5.94 -21.00 -17.53
CA GLN A 67 6.01 -21.89 -18.70
C GLN A 67 5.05 -23.07 -18.52
N SER A 68 4.62 -23.69 -19.63
CA SER A 68 3.65 -24.80 -19.61
C SER A 68 4.07 -25.93 -18.66
N GLU A 69 5.32 -26.37 -18.73
CA GLU A 69 5.84 -27.46 -17.88
C GLU A 69 5.87 -27.07 -16.38
N GLU A 70 6.10 -25.80 -16.07
CA GLU A 70 6.12 -25.28 -14.71
C GLU A 70 4.70 -25.19 -14.14
N SER A 71 3.74 -24.75 -14.97
CA SER A 71 2.31 -24.74 -14.64
C SER A 71 1.78 -26.15 -14.37
N ASP A 72 2.13 -27.12 -15.22
CA ASP A 72 1.75 -28.53 -15.03
C ASP A 72 2.32 -29.09 -13.73
N ARG A 73 3.59 -28.80 -13.43
CA ARG A 73 4.23 -29.24 -12.18
C ARG A 73 3.62 -28.59 -10.95
N LEU A 74 3.32 -27.29 -10.99
CA LEU A 74 2.65 -26.60 -9.89
C LEU A 74 1.24 -27.16 -9.66
N THR A 75 0.50 -27.40 -10.74
CA THR A 75 -0.84 -28.03 -10.71
C THR A 75 -0.77 -29.44 -10.14
N TRP A 76 0.23 -30.24 -10.51
CA TRP A 76 0.43 -31.56 -9.91
C TRP A 76 0.71 -31.48 -8.41
N ALA A 77 1.60 -30.56 -7.99
CA ALA A 77 1.92 -30.36 -6.57
C ALA A 77 0.70 -29.90 -5.74
N MET A 78 -0.25 -29.17 -6.32
CA MET A 78 -1.51 -28.82 -5.65
C MET A 78 -2.33 -30.06 -5.28
N HIS A 79 -2.25 -31.15 -6.06
CA HIS A 79 -2.92 -32.42 -5.77
C HIS A 79 -2.08 -33.34 -4.88
N SER A 80 -0.79 -33.08 -4.73
CA SER A 80 0.13 -33.83 -3.87
C SER A 80 1.01 -32.89 -3.02
N PRO A 81 0.46 -32.08 -2.08
CA PRO A 81 1.24 -31.04 -1.42
C PRO A 81 2.48 -31.53 -0.63
N ASN A 82 2.50 -32.82 -0.23
CA ASN A 82 3.65 -33.45 0.40
C ASN A 82 4.87 -33.63 -0.53
N SER A 83 4.71 -33.40 -1.83
CA SER A 83 5.77 -33.43 -2.84
C SER A 83 6.38 -32.04 -3.07
N VAL A 84 5.94 -31.01 -2.36
CA VAL A 84 6.44 -29.65 -2.54
C VAL A 84 7.95 -29.58 -2.34
N ASP A 85 8.62 -28.89 -3.24
CA ASP A 85 10.05 -28.63 -3.23
C ASP A 85 10.34 -27.16 -3.52
N GLN A 86 11.62 -26.79 -3.51
CA GLN A 86 12.05 -25.41 -3.71
C GLN A 86 11.64 -24.85 -5.08
N ALA A 87 11.66 -25.67 -6.13
CA ALA A 87 11.28 -25.22 -7.47
C ALA A 87 9.78 -24.90 -7.53
N THR A 88 8.94 -25.77 -6.94
CA THR A 88 7.49 -25.56 -6.86
C THR A 88 7.15 -24.28 -6.08
N LEU A 89 7.85 -24.02 -4.97
CA LEU A 89 7.70 -22.75 -4.23
C LEU A 89 8.14 -21.54 -5.08
N GLY A 90 9.20 -21.69 -5.86
CA GLY A 90 9.66 -20.67 -6.80
C GLY A 90 8.62 -20.32 -7.86
N PHE A 91 7.91 -21.33 -8.39
CA PHE A 91 6.82 -21.12 -9.34
C PHE A 91 5.65 -20.36 -8.72
N LEU A 92 5.24 -20.76 -7.51
CA LEU A 92 4.18 -20.07 -6.78
C LEU A 92 4.56 -18.61 -6.44
N SER A 93 5.83 -18.37 -6.09
CA SER A 93 6.37 -17.02 -5.88
C SER A 93 6.30 -16.16 -7.15
N ARG A 94 6.65 -16.70 -8.33
CA ARG A 94 6.50 -15.96 -9.59
C ARG A 94 5.04 -15.66 -9.94
N ALA A 95 4.13 -16.60 -9.68
CA ALA A 95 2.69 -16.35 -9.84
C ALA A 95 2.22 -15.19 -8.94
N LEU A 96 2.71 -15.12 -7.70
CA LEU A 96 2.42 -13.99 -6.81
C LEU A 96 2.98 -12.67 -7.33
N THR A 97 4.24 -12.66 -7.81
CA THR A 97 4.85 -11.47 -8.43
C THR A 97 4.03 -10.98 -9.63
N PHE A 98 3.59 -11.89 -10.50
CA PHE A 98 2.72 -11.56 -11.64
C PHE A 98 1.43 -10.88 -11.18
N VAL A 99 0.74 -11.44 -10.18
CA VAL A 99 -0.53 -10.88 -9.70
C VAL A 99 -0.36 -9.49 -9.06
N ARG A 100 0.79 -9.20 -8.42
CA ARG A 100 1.09 -7.85 -7.93
C ARG A 100 1.21 -6.84 -9.06
N ARG A 101 1.92 -7.20 -10.12
CA ARG A 101 2.04 -6.33 -11.31
C ARG A 101 0.69 -6.14 -12.00
N LEU A 102 -0.13 -7.19 -12.05
CA LEU A 102 -1.49 -7.07 -12.55
C LEU A 102 -2.35 -6.12 -11.71
N GLU A 103 -2.16 -6.09 -10.38
CA GLU A 103 -2.87 -5.14 -9.50
C GLU A 103 -2.45 -3.70 -9.75
N ASP A 104 -1.16 -3.42 -9.98
CA ASP A 104 -0.67 -2.09 -10.35
C ASP A 104 -1.44 -1.51 -11.56
N ASP A 105 -1.73 -2.36 -12.54
CA ASP A 105 -2.44 -1.99 -13.79
C ASP A 105 -3.97 -2.04 -13.68
N THR A 106 -4.51 -2.61 -12.60
CA THR A 106 -5.96 -2.83 -12.44
C THR A 106 -6.49 -2.26 -11.12
N SER A 107 -6.69 -3.10 -10.11
CA SER A 107 -7.11 -2.73 -8.75
C SER A 107 -7.06 -3.94 -7.83
N SER A 108 -7.11 -3.70 -6.52
CA SER A 108 -7.20 -4.76 -5.51
C SER A 108 -8.40 -5.68 -5.77
N ALA A 109 -9.56 -5.11 -6.11
CA ALA A 109 -10.79 -5.85 -6.34
C ALA A 109 -10.69 -6.89 -7.46
N MET A 110 -9.87 -6.63 -8.47
CA MET A 110 -9.68 -7.52 -9.63
C MET A 110 -8.88 -8.78 -9.28
N VAL A 111 -7.93 -8.67 -8.35
CA VAL A 111 -6.97 -9.73 -8.04
C VAL A 111 -7.31 -10.53 -6.77
N VAL A 112 -8.16 -10.01 -5.87
CA VAL A 112 -8.46 -10.64 -4.57
C VAL A 112 -8.85 -12.11 -4.69
N SER A 113 -9.63 -12.48 -5.71
CA SER A 113 -10.08 -13.87 -5.88
C SER A 113 -8.92 -14.82 -6.21
N SER A 114 -8.03 -14.45 -7.13
CA SER A 114 -6.87 -15.25 -7.53
C SER A 114 -5.86 -15.34 -6.39
N VAL A 115 -5.65 -14.23 -5.67
CA VAL A 115 -4.77 -14.21 -4.50
C VAL A 115 -5.29 -15.12 -3.38
N ARG A 116 -6.61 -15.22 -3.19
CA ARG A 116 -7.21 -16.17 -2.24
C ARG A 116 -6.95 -17.63 -2.65
N GLU A 117 -6.99 -17.93 -3.94
CA GLU A 117 -6.69 -19.28 -4.45
C GLU A 117 -5.19 -19.60 -4.32
N LEU A 118 -4.30 -18.69 -4.72
CA LEU A 118 -2.85 -18.78 -4.50
C LEU A 118 -2.52 -18.97 -3.01
N HIS A 119 -3.24 -18.27 -2.12
CA HIS A 119 -3.10 -18.42 -0.67
C HIS A 119 -3.50 -19.80 -0.18
N SER A 120 -4.56 -20.38 -0.71
CA SER A 120 -4.95 -21.75 -0.35
C SER A 120 -3.87 -22.77 -0.74
N VAL A 121 -3.20 -22.56 -1.88
CA VAL A 121 -2.05 -23.37 -2.30
C VAL A 121 -0.85 -23.16 -1.37
N ALA A 122 -0.50 -21.91 -1.06
CA ALA A 122 0.60 -21.59 -0.16
C ALA A 122 0.40 -22.16 1.26
N ASP A 123 -0.83 -22.12 1.78
CA ASP A 123 -1.16 -22.71 3.08
C ASP A 123 -1.01 -24.23 3.07
N ALA A 124 -1.53 -24.89 2.03
CA ALA A 124 -1.37 -26.34 1.86
C ALA A 124 0.12 -26.74 1.78
N PHE A 125 0.91 -26.00 0.99
CA PHE A 125 2.35 -26.22 0.88
C PHE A 125 3.07 -26.01 2.21
N ALA A 126 2.74 -24.95 2.95
CA ALA A 126 3.34 -24.71 4.26
C ALA A 126 3.00 -25.84 5.25
N ARG A 127 1.75 -26.33 5.27
CA ARG A 127 1.33 -27.41 6.17
C ARG A 127 2.00 -28.75 5.88
N GLU A 128 2.17 -29.09 4.60
CA GLU A 128 2.65 -30.41 4.16
C GLU A 128 4.17 -30.43 3.82
N ALA A 129 4.81 -29.26 3.82
CA ALA A 129 6.24 -29.13 3.55
C ALA A 129 7.09 -29.92 4.55
N ARG A 130 8.05 -30.70 4.02
CA ARG A 130 9.06 -31.40 4.82
C ARG A 130 10.09 -30.43 5.39
N LEU A 131 10.84 -30.88 6.40
CA LEU A 131 11.78 -30.06 7.18
C LEU A 131 12.73 -29.20 6.33
N ASN A 132 13.24 -29.72 5.21
CA ASN A 132 14.20 -29.02 4.35
C ASN A 132 13.61 -27.86 3.54
N VAL A 133 12.28 -27.78 3.39
CA VAL A 133 11.58 -26.72 2.65
C VAL A 133 10.54 -25.97 3.50
N ARG A 134 10.36 -26.38 4.76
CA ARG A 134 9.33 -25.84 5.66
C ARG A 134 9.47 -24.34 5.90
N ARG A 135 10.71 -23.85 6.10
CA ARG A 135 10.98 -22.42 6.33
C ARG A 135 10.65 -21.58 5.10
N GLN A 136 11.03 -22.06 3.91
CA GLN A 136 10.73 -21.38 2.65
C GLN A 136 9.22 -21.35 2.38
N ALA A 137 8.52 -22.47 2.62
CA ALA A 137 7.08 -22.54 2.49
C ALA A 137 6.35 -21.62 3.48
N ALA A 138 6.82 -21.55 4.74
CA ALA A 138 6.34 -20.60 5.73
C ALA A 138 6.58 -19.15 5.28
N GLY A 139 7.78 -18.83 4.78
CA GLY A 139 8.11 -17.48 4.30
C GLY A 139 7.18 -17.03 3.17
N LEU A 140 6.91 -17.91 2.20
CA LEU A 140 5.96 -17.63 1.11
C LEU A 140 4.52 -17.51 1.60
N LEU A 141 4.09 -18.33 2.57
CA LEU A 141 2.79 -18.17 3.20
C LEU A 141 2.69 -16.81 3.93
N SER A 142 3.71 -16.42 4.71
CA SER A 142 3.74 -15.11 5.38
C SER A 142 3.59 -13.97 4.38
N GLU A 143 4.30 -14.03 3.26
CA GLU A 143 4.19 -13.04 2.19
C GLU A 143 2.79 -12.98 1.58
N MET A 144 2.16 -14.13 1.37
CA MET A 144 0.81 -14.20 0.82
C MET A 144 -0.23 -13.64 1.81
N GLU A 145 -0.05 -13.92 3.11
CA GLU A 145 -0.83 -13.33 4.20
C GLU A 145 -0.66 -11.80 4.23
N GLN A 146 0.57 -11.28 4.06
CA GLN A 146 0.83 -9.84 3.96
C GLN A 146 0.05 -9.22 2.80
N TYR A 147 0.11 -9.85 1.62
CA TYR A 147 -0.57 -9.32 0.44
C TYR A 147 -2.10 -9.38 0.56
N ARG A 148 -2.66 -10.45 1.13
CA ARG A 148 -4.09 -10.52 1.44
C ARG A 148 -4.53 -9.45 2.43
N GLY A 149 -3.69 -9.16 3.42
CA GLY A 149 -3.90 -8.07 4.36
C GLY A 149 -3.91 -6.71 3.67
N TRP A 150 -2.94 -6.47 2.80
CA TRP A 150 -2.79 -5.25 2.00
C TRP A 150 -4.00 -4.99 1.11
N LEU A 151 -4.44 -5.97 0.33
CA LEU A 151 -5.56 -5.85 -0.61
C LEU A 151 -6.90 -5.53 0.06
N ALA A 152 -7.04 -5.82 1.35
CA ALA A 152 -8.25 -5.51 2.12
C ALA A 152 -8.32 -4.04 2.57
N ILE A 153 -7.19 -3.33 2.62
CA ILE A 153 -7.10 -1.96 3.13
C ILE A 153 -7.85 -0.94 2.26
N PRO A 154 -7.72 -0.93 0.91
CA PRO A 154 -8.44 0.03 0.06
C PRO A 154 -9.96 -0.04 0.23
N SER A 155 -10.49 -1.27 0.35
CA SER A 155 -11.92 -1.52 0.59
C SER A 155 -12.35 -1.36 2.05
N ARG A 156 -11.42 -0.98 2.95
CA ARG A 156 -11.65 -0.82 4.39
C ARG A 156 -12.17 -2.09 5.07
N ASP A 157 -11.85 -3.26 4.54
CA ASP A 157 -12.13 -4.54 5.20
C ASP A 157 -11.07 -4.77 6.30
N TRP A 158 -11.21 -4.03 7.39
CA TRP A 158 -10.28 -4.04 8.51
C TRP A 158 -10.19 -5.39 9.22
N VAL A 159 -11.28 -6.18 9.18
CA VAL A 159 -11.32 -7.51 9.79
C VAL A 159 -10.44 -8.46 9.00
N THR A 160 -10.58 -8.49 7.68
CA THR A 160 -9.71 -9.28 6.81
C THR A 160 -8.27 -8.78 6.87
N ALA A 161 -8.04 -7.47 6.81
CA ALA A 161 -6.71 -6.88 6.91
C ALA A 161 -6.00 -7.33 8.20
N ARG A 162 -6.64 -7.16 9.35
CA ARG A 162 -6.07 -7.55 10.65
C ARG A 162 -5.82 -9.06 10.73
N ARG A 163 -6.78 -9.89 10.34
CA ARG A 163 -6.63 -11.36 10.39
C ARG A 163 -5.39 -11.83 9.63
N HIS A 164 -5.19 -11.33 8.42
CA HIS A 164 -4.09 -11.76 7.57
C HIS A 164 -2.75 -11.15 8.00
N LEU A 165 -2.70 -9.89 8.43
CA LEU A 165 -1.46 -9.27 8.91
C LEU A 165 -0.99 -9.86 10.25
N ASP A 166 -1.90 -10.18 11.17
CA ASP A 166 -1.57 -10.90 12.40
C ASP A 166 -1.01 -12.29 12.08
N ARG A 167 -1.66 -13.02 11.15
CA ARG A 167 -1.20 -14.35 10.72
C ARG A 167 0.15 -14.30 10.01
N ALA A 168 0.37 -13.28 9.17
CA ALA A 168 1.64 -13.06 8.49
C ALA A 168 2.81 -12.95 9.46
N ALA A 169 2.64 -12.16 10.54
CA ALA A 169 3.67 -11.98 11.56
C ALA A 169 3.97 -13.31 12.30
N VAL A 170 2.94 -14.08 12.65
CA VAL A 170 3.11 -15.40 13.28
C VAL A 170 3.87 -16.37 12.38
N VAL A 171 3.53 -16.44 11.09
CA VAL A 171 4.21 -17.34 10.15
C VAL A 171 5.63 -16.87 9.82
N ALA A 172 5.88 -15.56 9.81
CA ALA A 172 7.22 -15.01 9.59
C ALA A 172 8.23 -15.45 10.67
N LEU A 173 7.76 -15.60 11.93
CA LEU A 173 8.57 -16.14 13.02
C LEU A 173 9.01 -17.59 12.76
N GLU A 174 8.17 -18.40 12.10
CA GLU A 174 8.53 -19.77 11.72
C GLU A 174 9.61 -19.80 10.64
N SER A 175 9.56 -18.87 9.67
CA SER A 175 10.56 -18.80 8.61
C SER A 175 11.89 -18.21 9.06
N ASP A 176 11.96 -17.55 10.22
CA ASP A 176 13.11 -16.76 10.71
C ASP A 176 13.58 -15.73 9.66
N ASP A 177 12.60 -15.08 9.02
CA ASP A 177 12.84 -14.10 7.97
C ASP A 177 12.51 -12.69 8.50
N PRO A 178 13.54 -11.86 8.78
CA PRO A 178 13.34 -10.53 9.34
C PRO A 178 12.56 -9.61 8.40
N LEU A 179 12.76 -9.74 7.08
CA LEU A 179 12.05 -8.93 6.10
C LEU A 179 10.54 -9.19 6.18
N ARG A 180 10.14 -10.46 6.32
CA ARG A 180 8.72 -10.85 6.38
C ARG A 180 8.05 -10.38 7.66
N LEU A 181 8.73 -10.52 8.80
CA LEU A 181 8.17 -10.05 10.07
C LEU A 181 8.01 -8.53 10.06
N SER A 182 9.04 -7.82 9.61
CA SER A 182 9.04 -6.36 9.53
C SER A 182 7.94 -5.84 8.61
N ALA A 183 7.82 -6.41 7.41
CA ALA A 183 6.79 -6.03 6.45
C ALA A 183 5.37 -6.28 6.97
N ALA A 184 5.12 -7.41 7.63
CA ALA A 184 3.83 -7.70 8.25
C ALA A 184 3.45 -6.65 9.32
N LEU A 185 4.40 -6.28 10.17
CA LEU A 185 4.22 -5.27 11.21
C LEU A 185 4.02 -3.86 10.62
N SER A 186 4.80 -3.50 9.61
CA SER A 186 4.66 -2.21 8.92
C SER A 186 3.31 -2.11 8.20
N PHE A 187 2.86 -3.13 7.47
CA PHE A 187 1.52 -3.10 6.86
C PHE A 187 0.39 -3.04 7.90
N ALA A 188 0.58 -3.63 9.08
CA ALA A 188 -0.34 -3.48 10.20
C ALA A 188 -0.33 -2.04 10.75
N ALA A 189 0.83 -1.40 10.84
CA ALA A 189 0.97 0.01 11.19
C ALA A 189 0.27 0.91 10.16
N TYR A 190 0.49 0.68 8.87
CA TYR A 190 -0.21 1.38 7.79
C TYR A 190 -1.73 1.22 7.90
N SER A 191 -2.23 0.01 8.13
CA SER A 191 -3.67 -0.22 8.38
C SER A 191 -4.19 0.58 9.59
N ALA A 192 -3.40 0.71 10.66
CA ALA A 192 -3.73 1.53 11.82
C ALA A 192 -3.73 3.04 11.50
N ILE A 193 -2.77 3.55 10.72
CA ILE A 193 -2.78 4.93 10.19
C ILE A 193 -4.09 5.21 9.46
N ARG A 194 -4.52 4.28 8.60
CA ARG A 194 -5.77 4.41 7.81
C ARG A 194 -7.04 4.41 8.67
N ARG A 195 -6.97 3.89 9.90
CA ARG A 195 -8.04 3.92 10.91
C ARG A 195 -7.91 5.08 11.89
N PHE A 196 -6.92 5.96 11.72
CA PHE A 196 -6.57 7.04 12.67
C PHE A 196 -6.20 6.52 14.08
N ASP A 197 -5.76 5.26 14.17
CA ASP A 197 -5.34 4.59 15.40
C ASP A 197 -3.82 4.76 15.57
N PHE A 198 -3.40 6.02 15.78
CA PHE A 198 -1.98 6.38 15.76
C PHE A 198 -1.17 5.80 16.93
N SER A 199 -1.81 5.45 18.05
CA SER A 199 -1.14 4.77 19.15
C SER A 199 -0.75 3.35 18.75
N SER A 200 -1.65 2.60 18.10
CA SER A 200 -1.33 1.26 17.59
C SER A 200 -0.33 1.35 16.43
N ALA A 201 -0.48 2.34 15.56
CA ALA A 201 0.45 2.57 14.46
C ALA A 201 1.88 2.80 14.96
N ASP A 202 2.07 3.63 15.99
CA ASP A 202 3.39 3.92 16.57
C ASP A 202 4.03 2.67 17.17
N ALA A 203 3.27 1.88 17.93
CA ALA A 203 3.76 0.64 18.55
C ALA A 203 4.15 -0.42 17.51
N LEU A 204 3.35 -0.59 16.46
CA LEU A 204 3.62 -1.53 15.37
C LEU A 204 4.82 -1.07 14.52
N SER A 205 4.88 0.22 14.20
CA SER A 205 6.01 0.81 13.46
C SER A 205 7.32 0.71 14.23
N GLU A 206 7.28 0.89 15.56
CA GLU A 206 8.46 0.67 16.40
C GLU A 206 8.91 -0.80 16.39
N ALA A 207 7.95 -1.72 16.44
CA ALA A 207 8.24 -3.14 16.43
C ALA A 207 8.84 -3.61 15.10
N ALA A 208 8.38 -3.08 13.97
CA ALA A 208 8.93 -3.36 12.65
C ALA A 208 10.43 -3.02 12.59
N GLN A 209 10.81 -1.84 13.10
CA GLN A 209 12.19 -1.33 13.01
C GLN A 209 13.22 -2.01 13.95
N ARG A 210 12.85 -3.06 14.70
CA ARG A 210 13.74 -3.68 15.71
C ARG A 210 14.86 -4.52 15.11
N ASP A 211 14.61 -5.20 13.99
CA ASP A 211 15.61 -6.08 13.38
C ASP A 211 16.48 -5.31 12.38
N GLY A 212 17.78 -5.21 12.67
CA GLY A 212 18.73 -4.50 11.82
C GLY A 212 19.07 -5.20 10.50
N ARG A 213 18.64 -6.46 10.30
CA ARG A 213 18.87 -7.25 9.08
C ARG A 213 17.89 -6.92 7.94
N VAL A 214 16.90 -6.07 8.21
CA VAL A 214 15.88 -5.68 7.22
C VAL A 214 16.51 -4.94 6.05
N ASP A 215 16.01 -5.26 4.85
CA ASP A 215 16.40 -4.63 3.58
C ASP A 215 16.36 -3.09 3.64
N PRO A 216 17.33 -2.37 3.04
CA PRO A 216 17.37 -0.90 3.06
C PRO A 216 16.12 -0.22 2.52
N GLY A 217 15.46 -0.79 1.51
CA GLY A 217 14.22 -0.26 0.94
C GLY A 217 13.08 -0.29 1.94
N LEU A 218 12.81 -1.44 2.55
CA LEU A 218 11.78 -1.56 3.59
C LEU A 218 12.11 -0.68 4.80
N ARG A 219 13.38 -0.64 5.23
CA ARG A 219 13.79 0.21 6.35
C ARG A 219 13.55 1.69 6.07
N THR A 220 13.79 2.14 4.85
CA THR A 220 13.51 3.53 4.41
C THR A 220 12.01 3.81 4.48
N TYR A 221 11.18 2.88 4.00
CA TYR A 221 9.72 2.97 4.07
C TYR A 221 9.22 3.09 5.52
N GLU A 222 9.71 2.25 6.42
CA GLU A 222 9.31 2.26 7.83
C GLU A 222 9.66 3.57 8.54
N ILE A 223 10.78 4.21 8.18
CA ILE A 223 11.16 5.50 8.75
C ILE A 223 10.24 6.61 8.25
N PHE A 224 9.87 6.62 6.96
CA PHE A 224 8.84 7.54 6.46
C PHE A 224 7.49 7.32 7.13
N GLU A 225 7.07 6.06 7.28
CA GLU A 225 5.82 5.69 7.95
C GLU A 225 5.80 6.21 9.40
N ARG A 226 6.87 5.96 10.15
CA ARG A 226 7.02 6.47 11.52
C ARG A 226 7.03 8.00 11.56
N ALA A 227 7.64 8.65 10.57
CA ALA A 227 7.66 10.11 10.48
C ALA A 227 6.25 10.69 10.27
N GLU A 228 5.39 10.03 9.48
CA GLU A 228 3.97 10.40 9.34
C GLU A 228 3.25 10.22 10.69
N ILE A 229 3.42 9.06 11.34
CA ILE A 229 2.79 8.76 12.63
C ILE A 229 3.16 9.82 13.68
N LEU A 230 4.45 10.14 13.81
CA LEU A 230 4.92 11.15 14.76
C LEU A 230 4.37 12.54 14.45
N ALA A 231 4.25 12.92 13.18
CA ALA A 231 3.63 14.19 12.81
C ALA A 231 2.16 14.23 13.23
N ARG A 232 1.40 13.16 12.98
CA ARG A 232 -0.02 13.03 13.37
C ARG A 232 -0.23 13.04 14.89
N LEU A 233 0.74 12.54 15.66
CA LEU A 233 0.76 12.60 17.12
C LEU A 233 1.21 13.97 17.67
N GLY A 234 1.50 14.95 16.81
CA GLY A 234 1.97 16.28 17.21
C GLY A 234 3.45 16.33 17.63
N LEU A 235 4.20 15.24 17.44
CA LEU A 235 5.63 15.13 17.78
C LEU A 235 6.51 15.69 16.66
N ARG A 236 6.25 16.94 16.27
CA ARG A 236 6.83 17.63 15.10
C ARG A 236 8.36 17.48 15.01
N ASN A 237 9.08 17.77 16.08
CA ASN A 237 10.55 17.73 16.07
C ASN A 237 11.12 16.33 15.80
N LYS A 238 10.44 15.28 16.29
CA LYS A 238 10.87 13.90 16.04
C LYS A 238 10.57 13.49 14.59
N SER A 239 9.39 13.86 14.08
CA SER A 239 9.01 13.63 12.68
C SER A 239 9.98 14.30 11.70
N VAL A 240 10.30 15.59 11.91
CA VAL A 240 11.27 16.32 11.06
C VAL A 240 12.65 15.66 11.08
N ARG A 241 13.10 15.17 12.24
CA ARG A 241 14.39 14.46 12.34
C ARG A 241 14.39 13.17 11.51
N GLN A 242 13.31 12.41 11.54
CA GLN A 242 13.18 11.20 10.71
C GLN A 242 13.15 11.55 9.23
N LEU A 243 12.41 12.59 8.84
CA LEU A 243 12.36 13.05 7.46
C LEU A 243 13.73 13.48 6.91
N LEU A 244 14.56 14.14 7.73
CA LEU A 244 15.93 14.47 7.33
C LEU A 244 16.82 13.23 7.18
N THR A 245 16.55 12.18 7.96
CA THR A 245 17.29 10.91 7.85
C THR A 245 16.93 10.17 6.56
N THR A 246 15.67 10.24 6.13
CA THR A 246 15.21 9.52 4.93
C THR A 246 15.80 10.06 3.64
N ASP A 247 16.09 11.36 3.53
CA ASP A 247 16.69 11.92 2.30
C ASP A 247 18.04 11.23 2.00
N HIS A 248 18.89 11.00 3.01
CA HIS A 248 20.14 10.23 2.86
C HIS A 248 19.93 8.75 2.58
N LEU A 249 18.87 8.13 3.12
CA LEU A 249 18.60 6.72 2.87
C LEU A 249 18.16 6.48 1.43
N VAL A 250 17.37 7.39 0.86
CA VAL A 250 16.93 7.33 -0.54
C VAL A 250 18.13 7.40 -1.50
N GLU A 251 19.14 8.21 -1.20
CA GLU A 251 20.39 8.29 -1.98
C GLU A 251 21.21 7.00 -1.98
N ASN A 252 20.99 6.11 -0.99
CA ASN A 252 21.74 4.87 -0.79
C ASN A 252 20.86 3.63 -0.97
N LEU A 253 19.73 3.76 -1.67
CA LEU A 253 18.92 2.60 -2.04
C LEU A 253 19.69 1.70 -3.00
N PRO A 254 19.47 0.38 -2.94
CA PRO A 254 19.97 -0.53 -3.96
C PRO A 254 19.34 -0.20 -5.32
N ASP A 255 20.01 -0.64 -6.39
CA ASP A 255 19.47 -0.57 -7.73
C ASP A 255 18.18 -1.43 -7.84
N GLU A 256 17.29 -1.09 -8.78
CA GLU A 256 15.97 -1.74 -8.89
C GLU A 256 16.08 -3.27 -9.09
N GLU A 257 17.13 -3.72 -9.77
CA GLU A 257 17.42 -5.13 -10.06
C GLU A 257 17.78 -5.94 -8.80
N ASP A 258 18.27 -5.26 -7.75
CA ASP A 258 18.68 -5.84 -6.49
C ASP A 258 17.57 -5.80 -5.42
N LEU A 259 16.44 -5.16 -5.72
CA LEU A 259 15.32 -5.09 -4.79
C LEU A 259 14.65 -6.46 -4.59
N PRO A 260 14.20 -6.78 -3.36
CA PRO A 260 13.37 -7.95 -3.12
C PRO A 260 12.11 -7.93 -4.00
N ALA A 261 11.68 -9.09 -4.50
CA ALA A 261 10.47 -9.18 -5.34
C ALA A 261 9.19 -8.64 -4.66
N SER A 262 9.14 -8.62 -3.32
CA SER A 262 8.04 -8.02 -2.55
C SER A 262 8.19 -6.52 -2.27
N GLY A 263 9.33 -5.93 -2.65
CA GLY A 263 9.70 -4.54 -2.39
C GLY A 263 10.13 -3.80 -3.66
N TYR A 264 9.73 -4.29 -4.85
CA TYR A 264 10.12 -3.71 -6.15
C TYR A 264 9.72 -2.24 -6.31
N TRP A 265 8.78 -1.75 -5.50
CA TRP A 265 8.31 -0.37 -5.49
C TRP A 265 9.13 0.53 -4.56
N TYR A 266 10.15 0.05 -3.85
CA TYR A 266 11.01 0.87 -2.98
C TYR A 266 12.05 1.66 -3.78
N THR A 267 11.56 2.48 -4.70
CA THR A 267 12.36 3.34 -5.58
C THR A 267 12.31 4.80 -5.12
N PRO A 268 13.26 5.65 -5.54
CA PRO A 268 13.22 7.07 -5.20
C PRO A 268 11.88 7.77 -5.54
N PRO A 269 11.27 7.56 -6.73
CA PRO A 269 9.96 8.13 -7.04
C PRO A 269 8.85 7.72 -6.07
N PHE A 270 8.86 6.48 -5.56
CA PHE A 270 7.89 6.03 -4.56
C PHE A 270 8.03 6.78 -3.23
N PHE A 271 9.27 7.02 -2.80
CA PHE A 271 9.58 7.71 -1.55
C PHE A 271 9.25 9.21 -1.57
N LEU A 272 9.25 9.87 -2.73
CA LEU A 272 8.69 11.23 -2.87
C LEU A 272 7.22 11.29 -2.43
N GLY A 273 6.43 10.26 -2.74
CA GLY A 273 5.05 10.18 -2.28
C GLY A 273 4.93 9.94 -0.77
N GLN A 274 5.86 9.20 -0.16
CA GLN A 274 5.91 9.04 1.29
C GLN A 274 6.27 10.37 1.97
N LYS A 275 7.24 11.11 1.41
CA LYS A 275 7.58 12.48 1.81
C LYS A 275 6.37 13.41 1.75
N ALA A 276 5.53 13.31 0.72
CA ALA A 276 4.28 14.07 0.63
C ALA A 276 3.35 13.79 1.82
N PHE A 277 3.14 12.53 2.22
CA PHE A 277 2.30 12.19 3.38
C PHE A 277 2.84 12.78 4.69
N VAL A 278 4.16 12.73 4.91
CA VAL A 278 4.78 13.32 6.10
C VAL A 278 4.62 14.84 6.10
N LEU A 279 4.88 15.51 4.98
CA LEU A 279 4.75 16.97 4.86
C LEU A 279 3.31 17.44 5.07
N HIS A 280 2.33 16.69 4.55
CA HIS A 280 0.92 16.94 4.81
C HIS A 280 0.61 16.85 6.30
N ALA A 281 1.05 15.78 6.97
CA ALA A 281 0.84 15.57 8.40
C ALA A 281 1.54 16.64 9.27
N LEU A 282 2.65 17.22 8.78
CA LEU A 282 3.35 18.34 9.40
C LEU A 282 2.68 19.71 9.15
N GLY A 283 1.58 19.77 8.40
CA GLY A 283 0.92 21.02 8.05
C GLY A 283 1.71 21.87 7.05
N ASN A 284 2.48 21.23 6.16
CA ASN A 284 3.16 21.88 5.03
C ASN A 284 2.47 21.52 3.70
N PRO A 285 1.33 22.15 3.36
CA PRO A 285 0.54 21.79 2.19
C PRO A 285 1.29 22.03 0.87
N SER A 286 2.04 23.13 0.74
CA SER A 286 2.80 23.43 -0.47
C SER A 286 3.91 22.40 -0.72
N GLY A 287 4.69 22.07 0.31
CA GLY A 287 5.72 21.03 0.21
C GLY A 287 5.13 19.65 -0.06
N SER A 288 4.02 19.31 0.58
CA SER A 288 3.28 18.07 0.33
C SER A 288 2.83 17.96 -1.12
N ARG A 289 2.22 19.03 -1.66
CA ARG A 289 1.73 19.07 -3.03
C ARG A 289 2.87 18.91 -4.02
N GLN A 290 3.98 19.62 -3.81
CA GLN A 290 5.15 19.51 -4.70
C GLN A 290 5.72 18.10 -4.70
N ALA A 291 5.96 17.51 -3.52
CA ALA A 291 6.48 16.15 -3.42
C ALA A 291 5.54 15.11 -4.06
N ALA A 292 4.22 15.32 -3.98
CA ALA A 292 3.24 14.46 -4.65
C ALA A 292 3.27 14.61 -6.18
N LEU A 293 3.46 15.83 -6.71
CA LEU A 293 3.63 16.07 -8.14
C LEU A 293 4.90 15.43 -8.67
N ASP A 294 6.04 15.63 -7.99
CA ASP A 294 7.33 15.06 -8.38
C ASP A 294 7.25 13.52 -8.38
N CYS A 295 6.64 12.94 -7.33
CA CYS A 295 6.37 11.51 -7.24
C CYS A 295 5.61 10.98 -8.47
N LEU A 296 4.51 11.63 -8.86
CA LEU A 296 3.69 11.18 -9.98
C LEU A 296 4.36 11.40 -11.34
N ALA A 297 5.21 12.43 -11.47
CA ALA A 297 5.94 12.73 -12.69
C ALA A 297 7.09 11.74 -12.95
N GLU A 298 7.72 11.22 -11.90
CA GLU A 298 8.86 10.31 -12.00
C GLU A 298 8.47 8.83 -11.96
N MET A 299 7.27 8.48 -11.47
CA MET A 299 6.76 7.11 -11.50
C MET A 299 6.53 6.63 -12.95
N SER A 300 6.63 5.31 -13.14
CA SER A 300 6.17 4.70 -14.38
C SER A 300 4.68 4.99 -14.62
N PRO A 301 4.21 5.11 -15.88
CA PRO A 301 2.81 5.43 -16.16
C PRO A 301 1.81 4.48 -15.51
N GLY A 302 2.10 3.18 -15.42
CA GLY A 302 1.27 2.20 -14.73
C GLY A 302 1.12 2.52 -13.24
N TRP A 303 2.23 2.82 -12.56
CA TRP A 303 2.19 3.18 -11.14
C TRP A 303 1.50 4.50 -10.86
N ALA A 304 1.75 5.53 -11.68
CA ALA A 304 1.09 6.81 -11.55
C ALA A 304 -0.44 6.72 -11.72
N GLY A 305 -0.92 5.73 -12.48
CA GLY A 305 -2.34 5.41 -12.70
C GLY A 305 -2.95 4.44 -11.68
N SER A 306 -2.14 3.65 -10.97
CA SER A 306 -2.58 2.59 -10.05
C SER A 306 -3.57 3.05 -8.97
N GLU A 307 -4.31 2.09 -8.41
CA GLU A 307 -5.23 2.32 -7.27
C GLU A 307 -4.46 2.85 -6.05
N TRP A 308 -3.29 2.29 -5.75
CA TRP A 308 -2.50 2.66 -4.57
C TRP A 308 -1.87 4.06 -4.68
N ALA A 309 -1.75 4.63 -5.89
CA ALA A 309 -1.31 6.01 -6.10
C ALA A 309 -2.42 7.07 -5.89
N ALA A 310 -3.68 6.67 -5.64
CA ALA A 310 -4.81 7.61 -5.51
C ALA A 310 -4.58 8.73 -4.49
N ARG A 311 -4.03 8.41 -3.30
CA ARG A 311 -3.74 9.41 -2.25
C ARG A 311 -2.66 10.42 -2.65
N ARG A 312 -1.72 10.02 -3.52
CA ARG A 312 -0.70 10.95 -4.06
C ARG A 312 -1.36 11.93 -5.01
N ARG A 313 -2.26 11.45 -5.87
CA ARG A 313 -3.06 12.31 -6.76
C ARG A 313 -3.93 13.30 -5.97
N GLU A 314 -4.60 12.85 -4.91
CA GLU A 314 -5.35 13.73 -4.01
C GLU A 314 -4.49 14.88 -3.45
N LEU A 315 -3.27 14.57 -2.97
CA LEU A 315 -2.35 15.60 -2.45
C LEU A 315 -1.81 16.54 -3.54
N ALA A 316 -1.57 16.03 -4.75
CA ALA A 316 -1.12 16.85 -5.88
C ALA A 316 -2.17 17.87 -6.34
N HIS A 317 -3.45 17.57 -6.11
CA HIS A 317 -4.60 18.43 -6.44
C HIS A 317 -5.17 19.20 -5.25
N ALA A 318 -4.57 19.10 -4.07
CA ALA A 318 -4.99 19.89 -2.90
C ALA A 318 -4.62 21.37 -3.08
N ASP A 319 -5.54 22.27 -2.73
CA ASP A 319 -5.37 23.73 -2.72
C ASP A 319 -4.52 24.23 -1.52
#